data_AF-A0A1V6K2X5-F1
#
_entry.id   AF-A0A1V6K2X5-F1
#
_cell.length_a   1.000
_cell.length_b   1.000
_cell.length_c   1.000
_cell.angle_alpha   90.00
_cell.angle_beta   90.00
_cell.angle_gamma   90.00
#
_symmetry.space_group_name_H-M   'P 1'
#
loop_
_entity.id
_entity.type
_entity.pdbx_description
1 polymer ?
#
loop_
_entity_poly.entity_id
_entity_poly.type
_entity_poly.pdbx_seq_one_letter_code
_entity_poly.pdbx_strand_id
1 'polypeptide(L)'
;MKYGKKGNETKLNDLLFWRLGTNANLKKKDKPFSNIAHTLYFKPGSFNLGTLSLNEGKYKLGSLKLSYSSQFSASQDPYKIQWDKMNLRNQYFSQGIVLSGSAPYNRYFSAPKNKSFEDFENSDSQKSVLDYMQETAGTNDWSFSISQNIYADKDIFHSATSSLRSSLTCKITQNWRLSYTNYYNLKTNDMLSQTLSFSRDLHCWKMDVNITLRNDYWDYRISLFNTLLPDALRFQTHDSKRY
;
A
#
# COMPACT_ATOMS: atom_id res chain seq x y z
N MET A 1 7.91 29.71 5.96
CA MET A 1 6.80 29.86 6.94
C MET A 1 6.59 28.51 7.63
N LYS A 2 6.54 28.49 8.96
CA LYS A 2 6.29 27.28 9.76
C LYS A 2 4.94 27.44 10.45
N TYR A 3 4.15 26.38 10.54
CA TYR A 3 2.89 26.39 11.29
C TYR A 3 2.81 25.11 12.14
N GLY A 4 2.09 25.19 13.26
CA GLY A 4 1.99 24.13 14.26
C GLY A 4 2.30 24.60 15.68
N LYS A 5 2.10 23.71 16.67
CA LYS A 5 2.49 23.98 18.06
C LYS A 5 4.01 23.90 18.20
N LYS A 6 4.58 24.75 19.06
CA LYS A 6 6.02 24.82 19.37
C LYS A 6 6.57 23.41 19.65
N GLY A 7 7.52 22.94 18.85
CA GLY A 7 8.10 21.59 18.92
C GLY A 7 7.62 20.60 17.85
N ASN A 8 6.47 20.83 17.20
CA ASN A 8 5.93 20.06 16.07
C ASN A 8 5.62 20.99 14.88
N GLU A 9 6.56 21.87 14.55
CA GLU A 9 6.42 22.83 13.47
C GLU A 9 6.62 22.16 12.11
N THR A 10 5.61 22.19 11.25
CA THR A 10 5.71 21.69 9.87
C THR A 10 6.06 22.86 8.95
N LYS A 11 7.02 22.71 8.03
CA LYS A 11 7.31 23.78 7.06
C LYS A 11 6.25 23.74 5.97
N LEU A 12 5.91 24.92 5.42
CA LEU A 12 4.99 25.01 4.27
C LEU A 12 5.42 24.12 3.09
N ASN A 13 6.73 24.03 2.82
CA ASN A 13 7.29 23.18 1.78
C ASN A 13 7.09 21.68 2.03
N ASP A 14 6.80 21.28 3.27
CA ASP A 14 6.54 19.88 3.63
C ASP A 14 5.06 19.51 3.39
N LEU A 15 4.16 20.50 3.34
CA LEU A 15 2.73 20.35 3.08
C LEU A 15 2.36 20.61 1.64
N LEU A 16 2.79 21.73 1.08
CA LEU A 16 2.47 22.15 -0.27
C LEU A 16 3.77 22.42 -1.00
N PHE A 17 4.02 21.64 -2.05
CA PHE A 17 5.22 21.81 -2.86
C PHE A 17 4.84 21.87 -4.33
N TRP A 18 5.20 22.96 -4.99
CA TRP A 18 5.03 23.13 -6.42
C TRP A 18 6.39 23.09 -7.11
N ARG A 19 6.58 22.11 -7.99
CA ARG A 19 7.73 22.00 -8.87
C ARG A 19 7.35 22.49 -10.26
N LEU A 20 8.19 23.38 -10.79
CA LEU A 20 8.16 23.85 -12.15
C LEU A 20 9.44 23.42 -12.84
N GLY A 21 9.33 22.91 -14.07
CA GLY A 21 10.49 22.52 -14.87
C GLY A 21 10.27 22.83 -16.34
N THR A 22 11.27 23.43 -16.98
CA THR A 22 11.31 23.62 -18.43
C THR A 22 12.76 23.49 -18.90
N ASN A 23 12.94 23.17 -20.17
CA ASN A 23 14.23 23.12 -20.83
C ASN A 23 14.24 24.08 -22.03
N ALA A 24 15.39 24.63 -22.37
CA ALA A 24 15.56 25.47 -23.54
C ALA A 24 16.56 24.85 -24.52
N ASN A 25 16.19 24.78 -25.80
CA ASN A 25 17.12 24.47 -26.89
C ASN A 25 17.62 25.78 -27.51
N LEU A 26 18.79 26.22 -27.07
CA LEU A 26 19.39 27.49 -27.49
C LEU A 26 19.85 27.49 -28.96
N LYS A 27 19.93 26.33 -29.62
CA LYS A 27 20.25 26.25 -31.07
C LYS A 27 19.05 26.61 -31.94
N LYS A 28 17.84 26.58 -31.38
CA LYS A 28 16.60 26.88 -32.11
C LYS A 28 16.30 28.37 -31.99
N LYS A 29 16.25 29.08 -33.12
CA LYS A 29 16.00 30.53 -33.17
C LYS A 29 14.57 30.89 -32.78
N ASP A 30 13.59 30.11 -33.24
CA ASP A 30 12.17 30.30 -32.91
C ASP A 30 11.69 29.31 -31.85
N LYS A 31 11.05 29.85 -30.81
CA LYS A 31 10.45 29.08 -29.72
C LYS A 31 11.47 28.10 -29.07
N PRO A 32 12.54 28.61 -28.42
CA PRO A 32 13.59 27.79 -27.83
C PRO A 32 13.13 26.99 -26.60
N PHE A 33 12.10 27.43 -25.87
CA PHE A 33 11.62 26.76 -24.66
C PHE A 33 10.73 25.57 -24.98
N SER A 34 10.87 24.52 -24.18
CA SER A 34 9.98 23.37 -24.14
C SER A 34 8.79 23.64 -23.22
N ASN A 35 7.81 22.73 -23.22
CA ASN A 35 6.66 22.81 -22.34
C ASN A 35 7.11 22.91 -20.87
N ILE A 36 6.41 23.74 -20.11
CA ILE A 36 6.57 23.84 -18.67
C ILE A 36 5.84 22.65 -18.05
N ALA A 37 6.58 21.80 -17.33
CA ALA A 37 6.03 20.76 -16.48
C ALA A 37 5.68 21.36 -15.12
N HIS A 38 4.44 21.17 -14.71
CA HIS A 38 3.89 21.55 -13.42
C HIS A 38 3.68 20.29 -12.58
N THR A 39 4.15 20.30 -11.34
CA THR A 39 3.78 19.26 -10.37
C THR A 39 3.52 19.88 -9.02
N LEU A 40 2.26 19.87 -8.59
CA LEU A 40 1.83 20.33 -7.29
C LEU A 40 1.57 19.13 -6.40
N TYR A 41 2.21 19.09 -5.24
CA TYR A 41 1.98 18.08 -4.20
C TYR A 41 1.30 18.74 -3.01
N PHE A 42 0.29 18.07 -2.47
CA PHE A 42 -0.29 18.41 -1.19
C PHE A 42 -0.23 17.19 -0.27
N LYS A 43 0.56 17.27 0.80
CA LYS A 43 0.89 16.19 1.71
C LYS A 43 0.81 16.69 3.15
N PRO A 44 -0.39 16.85 3.72
CA PRO A 44 -0.55 17.23 5.12
C PRO A 44 0.01 16.22 6.12
N GLY A 45 0.46 15.06 5.64
CA GLY A 45 1.03 14.00 6.45
C GLY A 45 -0.06 13.14 7.07
N SER A 46 0.22 12.66 8.27
CA SER A 46 -0.66 11.75 9.00
C SER A 46 -1.16 12.41 10.29
N PHE A 47 -2.48 12.37 10.49
CA PHE A 47 -3.16 12.82 11.69
C PHE A 47 -3.36 11.64 12.62
N ASN A 48 -2.92 11.78 13.87
CA ASN A 48 -3.19 10.80 14.92
C ASN A 48 -4.58 11.06 15.49
N LEU A 49 -5.48 10.09 15.35
CA LEU A 49 -6.86 10.13 15.81
C LEU A 49 -7.03 9.48 17.19
N GLY A 50 -5.95 8.92 17.77
CA GLY A 50 -5.96 8.35 19.11
C GLY A 50 -6.52 6.93 19.15
N THR A 51 -7.33 6.64 20.17
CA THR A 51 -7.93 5.32 20.39
C THR A 51 -9.44 5.42 20.32
N LEU A 52 -10.06 4.58 19.50
CA LEU A 52 -11.51 4.43 19.45
C LEU A 52 -11.91 3.24 20.33
N SER A 53 -12.71 3.48 21.36
CA SER A 53 -13.28 2.43 22.22
C SER A 53 -14.77 2.29 21.92
N LEU A 54 -15.21 1.08 21.56
CA LEU A 54 -16.59 0.74 21.24
C LEU A 54 -17.12 -0.29 22.25
N ASN A 55 -18.44 -0.35 22.43
CA ASN A 55 -19.14 -1.24 23.36
C ASN A 55 -18.52 -1.24 24.76
N GLU A 56 -18.53 -0.07 25.42
CA GLU A 56 -18.00 0.10 26.79
C GLU A 56 -16.53 -0.35 26.95
N GLY A 57 -15.74 -0.27 25.87
CA GLY A 57 -14.33 -0.63 25.88
C GLY A 57 -14.04 -2.11 25.57
N LYS A 58 -15.05 -2.90 25.20
CA LYS A 58 -14.87 -4.28 24.72
C LYS A 58 -14.05 -4.35 23.43
N TYR A 59 -14.22 -3.37 22.54
CA TYR A 59 -13.42 -3.26 21.33
C TYR A 59 -12.62 -1.97 21.37
N LYS A 60 -11.29 -2.08 21.32
CA LYS A 60 -10.37 -0.94 21.35
C LYS A 60 -9.56 -0.91 20.08
N LEU A 61 -9.74 0.11 19.24
CA LEU A 61 -8.89 0.36 18.08
C LEU A 61 -7.87 1.43 18.48
N GLY A 62 -6.63 1.02 18.71
CA GLY A 62 -5.54 1.89 19.12
C GLY A 62 -4.83 2.53 17.94
N SER A 63 -3.98 3.52 18.24
CA SER A 63 -3.05 4.13 17.29
C SER A 63 -3.68 4.54 15.95
N LEU A 64 -4.94 4.99 15.98
CA LEU A 64 -5.70 5.31 14.78
C LEU A 64 -5.02 6.50 14.08
N LYS A 65 -4.75 6.35 12.80
CA LYS A 65 -4.00 7.32 11.99
C LYS A 65 -4.68 7.49 10.65
N LEU A 66 -5.00 8.74 10.31
CA LEU A 66 -5.53 9.15 9.02
C LEU A 66 -4.47 9.90 8.24
N SER A 67 -4.15 9.45 7.04
CA SER A 67 -3.17 10.09 6.16
C SER A 67 -3.85 10.52 4.87
N TYR A 68 -3.48 11.70 4.37
CA TYR A 68 -3.95 12.20 3.08
C TYR A 68 -2.77 12.69 2.25
N SER A 69 -2.83 12.43 0.95
CA SER A 69 -1.92 13.02 -0.02
C SER A 69 -2.59 13.20 -1.36
N SER A 70 -2.18 14.24 -2.08
CA SER A 70 -2.56 14.44 -3.47
C SER A 70 -1.42 15.03 -4.28
N GLN A 71 -1.49 14.80 -5.59
CA GLN A 71 -0.57 15.29 -6.58
C GLN A 71 -1.36 15.70 -7.81
N PHE A 72 -1.18 16.94 -8.26
CA PHE A 72 -1.62 17.41 -9.56
C PHE A 72 -0.39 17.61 -10.45
N SER A 73 -0.47 17.15 -11.70
CA SER A 73 0.58 17.35 -12.70
C SER A 73 -0.04 17.82 -14.00
N ALA A 74 0.64 18.74 -14.70
CA ALA A 74 0.20 19.22 -16.00
C ALA A 74 1.40 19.70 -16.83
N SER A 75 1.19 19.82 -18.13
CA SER A 75 2.13 20.42 -19.07
C SER A 75 1.55 21.69 -19.65
N GLN A 76 2.38 22.70 -19.91
CA GLN A 76 1.92 23.98 -20.45
C GLN A 76 2.84 24.42 -21.58
N ASP A 77 2.27 24.77 -22.72
CA ASP A 77 3.02 25.39 -23.83
C ASP A 77 3.23 26.88 -23.50
N PRO A 78 4.47 27.33 -23.22
CA PRO A 78 4.73 28.70 -22.81
C PRO A 78 4.34 29.74 -23.87
N TYR A 79 4.23 29.34 -25.14
CA TYR A 79 3.90 30.23 -26.25
C TYR A 79 2.40 30.34 -26.53
N LYS A 80 1.56 29.59 -25.79
CA LYS A 80 0.10 29.59 -25.92
C LYS A 80 -0.59 30.05 -24.64
N ILE A 81 0.15 30.68 -23.73
CA ILE A 81 -0.40 31.24 -22.50
C ILE A 81 -1.13 32.54 -22.87
N GLN A 82 -2.40 32.62 -22.49
CA GLN A 82 -3.22 33.83 -22.58
C GLN A 82 -3.67 34.21 -21.17
N TRP A 83 -3.97 35.49 -20.94
CA TRP A 83 -4.38 35.99 -19.62
C TRP A 83 -5.65 35.33 -19.09
N ASP A 84 -6.57 34.95 -19.97
CA ASP A 84 -7.81 34.25 -19.66
C ASP A 84 -7.68 32.72 -19.70
N LYS A 85 -6.60 32.19 -20.31
CA LYS A 85 -6.41 30.75 -20.55
C LYS A 85 -4.97 30.32 -20.36
N MET A 86 -4.73 29.60 -19.27
CA MET A 86 -3.42 28.99 -19.01
C MET A 86 -3.07 27.85 -20.00
N ASN A 87 -4.05 27.26 -20.69
CA ASN A 87 -3.87 26.17 -21.67
C ASN A 87 -3.03 24.99 -21.12
N LEU A 88 -3.37 24.54 -19.91
CA LEU A 88 -2.79 23.35 -19.28
C LEU A 88 -3.24 22.08 -20.01
N ARG A 89 -2.28 21.22 -20.35
CA ARG A 89 -2.46 19.95 -21.06
C ARG A 89 -1.98 18.76 -20.25
N ASN A 90 -2.48 17.57 -20.57
CA ASN A 90 -2.09 16.32 -19.91
C ASN A 90 -2.21 16.42 -18.37
N GLN A 91 -3.36 16.89 -17.93
CA GLN A 91 -3.67 17.06 -16.53
C GLN A 91 -3.85 15.68 -15.89
N TYR A 92 -3.10 15.45 -14.81
CA TYR A 92 -3.14 14.23 -14.02
C TYR A 92 -3.35 14.60 -12.57
N PHE A 93 -4.29 13.96 -11.90
CA PHE A 93 -4.52 14.12 -10.48
C PHE A 93 -4.62 12.78 -9.79
N SER A 94 -3.76 12.59 -8.80
CA SER A 94 -3.74 11.44 -7.92
C SER A 94 -4.09 11.94 -6.52
N GLN A 95 -5.05 11.29 -5.87
CA GLN A 95 -5.33 11.51 -4.45
C GLN A 95 -5.46 10.19 -3.71
N GLY A 96 -5.07 10.19 -2.44
CA GLY A 96 -5.09 9.00 -1.61
C GLY A 96 -5.39 9.32 -0.16
N ILE A 97 -6.27 8.52 0.44
CA ILE A 97 -6.57 8.50 1.87
C ILE A 97 -6.15 7.13 2.40
N VAL A 98 -5.46 7.13 3.55
CA VAL A 98 -5.11 5.91 4.27
C VAL A 98 -5.57 6.05 5.72
N LEU A 99 -6.42 5.13 6.16
CA LEU A 99 -6.81 4.95 7.54
C LEU A 99 -6.12 3.69 8.08
N SER A 100 -5.46 3.80 9.21
CA SER A 100 -4.74 2.67 9.82
C SER A 100 -4.84 2.72 11.32
N GLY A 101 -4.61 1.60 11.99
CA GLY A 101 -4.58 1.54 13.44
C GLY A 101 -4.25 0.14 13.92
N SER A 102 -4.28 -0.06 15.23
CA SER A 102 -4.10 -1.37 15.86
C SER A 102 -5.43 -1.88 16.42
N ALA A 103 -5.63 -3.20 16.42
CA ALA A 103 -6.82 -3.85 16.98
C ALA A 103 -6.44 -5.09 17.79
N PRO A 104 -7.07 -5.36 18.95
CA PRO A 104 -6.83 -6.57 19.71
C PRO A 104 -7.43 -7.76 18.96
N TYR A 105 -6.57 -8.59 18.38
CA TYR A 105 -6.99 -9.83 17.73
C TYR A 105 -6.94 -10.98 18.71
N ASN A 106 -8.08 -11.64 18.89
CA ASN A 106 -8.19 -12.82 19.73
C ASN A 106 -7.52 -14.03 19.05
N ARG A 107 -6.99 -14.94 19.87
CA ARG A 107 -6.53 -16.26 19.42
C ARG A 107 -7.71 -17.22 19.48
N TYR A 108 -8.23 -17.62 18.32
CA TYR A 108 -9.27 -18.64 18.24
C TYR A 108 -8.63 -19.97 17.82
N PHE A 109 -9.08 -21.08 18.41
CA PHE A 109 -8.60 -22.44 18.14
C PHE A 109 -7.11 -22.65 18.41
N SER A 110 -6.66 -22.41 19.65
CA SER A 110 -5.37 -22.91 20.14
C SER A 110 -5.43 -24.44 20.20
N ALA A 111 -5.17 -25.12 19.09
CA ALA A 111 -4.93 -26.56 19.14
C ALA A 111 -3.76 -26.79 20.12
N PRO A 112 -3.84 -27.81 21.01
CA PRO A 112 -2.70 -28.18 21.82
C PRO A 112 -1.50 -28.43 20.89
N LYS A 113 -0.35 -27.82 21.21
CA LYS A 113 0.89 -28.02 20.46
C LYS A 113 1.09 -29.52 20.28
N ASN A 114 1.30 -29.99 19.04
CA ASN A 114 1.45 -31.41 18.80
C ASN A 114 2.79 -31.85 19.40
N LYS A 115 2.73 -32.47 20.59
CA LYS A 115 3.92 -32.80 21.39
C LYS A 115 4.75 -33.94 20.82
N SER A 116 4.30 -34.55 19.72
CA SER A 116 4.93 -35.72 19.09
C SER A 116 6.39 -35.51 18.70
N PHE A 117 6.84 -34.26 18.61
CA PHE A 117 8.21 -33.90 18.24
C PHE A 117 9.00 -33.19 19.36
N GLU A 118 8.44 -33.06 20.57
CA GLU A 118 9.14 -32.43 21.71
C GLU A 118 10.43 -33.18 22.08
N ASP A 119 10.49 -34.50 21.88
CA ASP A 119 11.68 -35.31 22.13
C ASP A 119 12.83 -35.03 21.15
N PHE A 120 12.53 -34.48 19.97
CA PHE A 120 13.52 -34.04 18.98
C PHE A 120 13.90 -32.55 19.12
N GLU A 121 13.23 -31.79 20.01
CA GLU A 121 13.48 -30.35 20.25
C GLU A 121 14.65 -30.08 21.21
N ASN A 122 15.41 -31.09 21.64
CA ASN A 122 16.53 -30.89 22.55
C ASN A 122 17.78 -30.31 21.85
N SER A 123 18.13 -29.11 22.31
CA SER A 123 19.38 -28.36 22.08
C SER A 123 19.75 -28.02 20.64
N ASP A 124 18.87 -27.33 19.91
CA ASP A 124 19.33 -26.49 18.80
C ASP A 124 18.87 -25.04 19.00
N SER A 125 19.68 -24.14 18.45
CA SER A 125 19.51 -22.70 18.29
C SER A 125 18.12 -22.22 17.80
N GLN A 126 17.24 -23.15 17.42
CA GLN A 126 15.89 -22.94 16.90
C GLN A 126 14.83 -22.50 17.92
N LYS A 127 15.08 -22.64 19.24
CA LYS A 127 14.19 -22.01 20.26
C LYS A 127 14.10 -20.49 20.06
N SER A 128 15.20 -19.86 19.64
CA SER A 128 15.23 -18.43 19.34
C SER A 128 14.34 -18.05 18.15
N VAL A 129 14.14 -18.94 17.18
CA VAL A 129 13.29 -18.71 16.00
C VAL A 129 11.81 -18.81 16.36
N LEU A 130 11.43 -19.70 17.28
CA LEU A 130 10.06 -19.82 17.78
C LEU A 130 9.66 -18.62 18.66
N ASP A 131 10.54 -18.19 19.56
CA ASP A 131 10.34 -16.97 20.35
C ASP A 131 10.31 -15.73 19.44
N TYR A 132 11.18 -15.66 18.42
CA TYR A 132 11.16 -14.62 17.38
C TYR A 132 9.87 -14.64 16.56
N MET A 133 9.32 -15.81 16.21
CA MET A 133 8.04 -15.91 15.50
C MET A 133 6.85 -15.46 16.36
N GLN A 134 6.91 -15.70 17.67
CA GLN A 134 5.89 -15.25 18.63
C GLN A 134 5.99 -13.72 18.88
N GLU A 135 7.18 -13.14 18.79
CA GLU A 135 7.44 -11.69 18.85
C GLU A 135 7.09 -10.98 17.52
N THR A 136 7.30 -11.63 16.37
CA THR A 136 6.95 -11.11 15.02
C THR A 136 5.43 -11.08 14.78
N ALA A 137 4.63 -11.71 15.66
CA ALA A 137 3.18 -11.55 15.69
C ALA A 137 2.74 -10.13 16.15
N GLY A 138 3.66 -9.30 16.66
CA GLY A 138 3.48 -7.85 16.74
C GLY A 138 3.78 -7.24 15.36
N THR A 139 2.80 -6.89 14.56
CA THR A 139 1.91 -5.78 14.89
C THR A 139 0.44 -6.13 14.67
N ASN A 140 -0.41 -5.67 15.59
CA ASN A 140 -1.86 -5.83 15.54
C ASN A 140 -2.50 -4.82 14.57
N ASP A 141 -1.84 -4.53 13.46
CA ASP A 141 -2.17 -3.39 12.62
C ASP A 141 -3.14 -3.77 11.50
N TRP A 142 -4.03 -2.84 11.21
CA TRP A 142 -4.86 -2.83 10.03
C TRP A 142 -4.66 -1.54 9.25
N SER A 143 -4.90 -1.60 7.95
CA SER A 143 -4.86 -0.46 7.06
C SER A 143 -5.95 -0.58 6.00
N PHE A 144 -6.70 0.49 5.82
CA PHE A 144 -7.60 0.71 4.71
C PHE A 144 -7.10 1.91 3.91
N SER A 145 -6.94 1.75 2.60
CA SER A 145 -6.56 2.83 1.71
C SER A 145 -7.52 2.92 0.54
N ILE A 146 -7.74 4.15 0.10
CA ILE A 146 -8.48 4.46 -1.11
C ILE A 146 -7.67 5.50 -1.87
N SER A 147 -7.48 5.27 -3.17
CA SER A 147 -6.74 6.17 -4.04
C SER A 147 -7.45 6.30 -5.37
N GLN A 148 -7.46 7.51 -5.91
CA GLN A 148 -8.09 7.81 -7.18
C GLN A 148 -7.08 8.52 -8.09
N ASN A 149 -6.97 8.04 -9.31
CA ASN A 149 -6.16 8.64 -10.37
C ASN A 149 -7.08 9.11 -11.49
N ILE A 150 -6.95 10.38 -11.86
CA ILE A 150 -7.74 11.06 -12.88
C ILE A 150 -6.80 11.60 -13.93
N TYR A 151 -7.11 11.36 -15.20
CA TYR A 151 -6.38 11.95 -16.32
C TYR A 151 -7.33 12.67 -17.28
N ALA A 152 -6.89 13.82 -17.78
CA ALA A 152 -7.58 14.60 -18.79
C ALA A 152 -6.58 15.32 -19.69
N ASP A 153 -6.89 15.45 -20.99
CA ASP A 153 -6.07 16.26 -21.89
C ASP A 153 -6.21 17.76 -21.58
N LYS A 154 -7.42 18.28 -21.40
CA LYS A 154 -7.68 19.73 -21.28
C LYS A 154 -8.34 20.17 -19.99
N ASP A 155 -9.23 19.34 -19.45
CA ASP A 155 -10.05 19.68 -18.30
C ASP A 155 -10.24 18.47 -17.39
N ILE A 156 -9.66 18.55 -16.20
CA ILE A 156 -9.73 17.49 -15.20
C ILE A 156 -11.15 17.18 -14.73
N PHE A 157 -12.07 18.14 -14.79
CA PHE A 157 -13.48 17.92 -14.45
C PHE A 157 -14.20 17.10 -15.53
N HIS A 158 -13.73 17.20 -16.78
CA HIS A 158 -14.14 16.36 -17.92
C HIS A 158 -13.08 15.31 -18.25
N SER A 159 -12.75 14.48 -17.26
CA SER A 159 -11.69 13.49 -17.37
C SER A 159 -11.93 12.42 -18.43
N ALA A 160 -10.86 12.01 -19.10
CA ALA A 160 -10.84 10.92 -20.06
C ALA A 160 -10.79 9.57 -19.33
N THR A 161 -10.01 9.47 -18.25
CA THR A 161 -9.97 8.27 -17.40
C THR A 161 -10.07 8.66 -15.93
N SER A 162 -10.72 7.80 -15.16
CA SER A 162 -10.78 7.90 -13.70
C SER A 162 -10.74 6.50 -13.14
N SER A 163 -9.70 6.20 -12.38
CA SER A 163 -9.51 4.87 -11.81
C SER A 163 -9.42 4.96 -10.29
N LEU A 164 -10.12 4.08 -9.61
CA LEU A 164 -10.22 3.99 -8.17
C LEU A 164 -9.59 2.69 -7.71
N ARG A 165 -8.66 2.77 -6.78
CA ARG A 165 -8.06 1.61 -6.11
C ARG A 165 -8.37 1.68 -4.63
N SER A 166 -8.95 0.62 -4.09
CA SER A 166 -9.12 0.42 -2.66
C SER A 166 -8.33 -0.80 -2.20
N SER A 167 -7.78 -0.73 -1.00
CA SER A 167 -7.05 -1.83 -0.40
C SER A 167 -7.36 -1.89 1.10
N LEU A 168 -7.67 -3.08 1.60
CA LEU A 168 -7.83 -3.39 3.00
C LEU A 168 -6.79 -4.44 3.38
N THR A 169 -6.15 -4.28 4.52
CA THR A 169 -5.35 -5.32 5.16
C THR A 169 -5.67 -5.30 6.63
N CYS A 170 -6.01 -6.47 7.17
CA CYS A 170 -6.27 -6.64 8.59
C CYS A 170 -5.94 -8.07 9.01
N LYS A 171 -5.74 -8.28 10.30
CA LYS A 171 -5.83 -9.63 10.86
C LYS A 171 -7.29 -9.93 11.20
N ILE A 172 -7.69 -11.19 11.06
CA ILE A 172 -8.99 -11.66 11.55
C ILE A 172 -8.80 -12.22 12.98
N THR A 173 -7.69 -12.94 13.16
CA THR A 173 -7.22 -13.50 14.44
C THR A 173 -5.70 -13.38 14.48
N GLN A 174 -5.05 -13.75 15.59
CA GLN A 174 -3.58 -13.73 15.67
C GLN A 174 -2.86 -14.46 14.53
N ASN A 175 -3.46 -15.54 14.00
CA ASN A 175 -2.84 -16.40 12.99
C ASN A 175 -3.46 -16.25 11.60
N TRP A 176 -4.47 -15.39 11.44
CA TRP A 176 -5.20 -15.22 10.18
C TRP A 176 -5.06 -13.79 9.70
N ARG A 177 -4.51 -13.61 8.50
CA ARG A 177 -4.39 -12.31 7.83
C ARG A 177 -5.24 -12.29 6.57
N LEU A 178 -5.93 -11.18 6.39
CA LEU A 178 -6.75 -10.88 5.22
C LEU A 178 -6.19 -9.65 4.53
N SER A 179 -6.08 -9.73 3.22
CA SER A 179 -5.83 -8.58 2.37
C SER A 179 -6.82 -8.60 1.21
N TYR A 180 -7.44 -7.46 0.94
CA TYR A 180 -8.37 -7.28 -0.16
C TYR A 180 -7.95 -6.07 -0.96
N THR A 181 -7.88 -6.18 -2.27
CA THR A 181 -7.62 -5.05 -3.17
C THR A 181 -8.61 -5.06 -4.30
N ASN A 182 -9.13 -3.88 -4.63
CA ASN A 182 -10.02 -3.69 -5.74
C ASN A 182 -9.52 -2.53 -6.61
N TYR A 183 -9.64 -2.70 -7.93
CA TYR A 183 -9.30 -1.69 -8.91
C TYR A 183 -10.47 -1.54 -9.89
N TYR A 184 -10.99 -0.32 -9.98
CA TYR A 184 -12.24 -0.02 -10.66
C TYR A 184 -12.06 1.20 -11.58
N ASN A 185 -12.62 1.15 -12.77
CA ASN A 185 -12.67 2.28 -13.69
C ASN A 185 -14.00 3.03 -13.50
N LEU A 186 -13.95 4.21 -12.89
CA LEU A 186 -15.13 5.04 -12.59
C LEU A 186 -15.75 5.66 -13.85
N LYS A 187 -15.06 5.64 -15.00
CA LYS A 187 -15.60 6.18 -16.26
C LYS A 187 -16.39 5.14 -17.04
N THR A 188 -15.87 3.93 -17.13
CA THR A 188 -16.54 2.83 -17.84
C THR A 188 -17.42 1.98 -16.93
N ASN A 189 -17.33 2.18 -15.61
CA ASN A 189 -17.97 1.35 -14.58
C ASN A 189 -17.53 -0.12 -14.60
N ASP A 190 -16.31 -0.37 -15.09
CA ASP A 190 -15.75 -1.71 -15.15
C ASP A 190 -14.81 -1.99 -13.99
N MET A 191 -14.95 -3.16 -13.39
CA MET A 191 -13.99 -3.67 -12.43
C MET A 191 -12.77 -4.25 -13.16
N LEU A 192 -11.63 -3.58 -13.05
CA LEU A 192 -10.39 -3.96 -13.74
C LEU A 192 -9.71 -5.14 -13.07
N SER A 193 -9.70 -5.17 -11.73
CA SER A 193 -9.19 -6.30 -10.97
C SER A 193 -9.74 -6.35 -9.55
N GLN A 194 -9.86 -7.55 -9.01
CA GLN A 194 -10.16 -7.79 -7.60
C GLN A 194 -9.24 -8.88 -7.09
N THR A 195 -8.61 -8.67 -5.94
CA THR A 195 -7.74 -9.67 -5.32
C THR A 195 -8.14 -9.83 -3.86
N LEU A 196 -8.41 -11.07 -3.47
CA LEU A 196 -8.62 -11.50 -2.10
C LEU A 196 -7.48 -12.45 -1.71
N SER A 197 -6.75 -12.07 -0.69
CA SER A 197 -5.60 -12.81 -0.16
C SER A 197 -5.86 -13.18 1.29
N PHE A 198 -5.64 -14.44 1.62
CA PHE A 198 -5.86 -15.00 2.93
C PHE A 198 -4.65 -15.83 3.34
N SER A 199 -4.08 -15.53 4.50
CA SER A 199 -2.88 -16.19 5.01
C SER A 199 -3.18 -16.76 6.39
N ARG A 200 -2.75 -18.01 6.62
CA ARG A 200 -2.81 -18.68 7.93
C ARG A 200 -1.45 -19.18 8.37
N ASP A 201 -1.10 -18.84 9.60
CA ASP A 201 0.05 -19.43 10.28
C ASP A 201 -0.38 -20.66 11.11
N LEU A 202 0.16 -21.82 10.74
CA LEU A 202 -0.12 -23.16 11.28
C LEU A 202 1.05 -23.71 12.10
N HIS A 203 1.85 -22.82 12.72
CA HIS A 203 3.06 -23.15 13.50
C HIS A 203 4.26 -23.61 12.67
N CYS A 204 4.19 -24.80 12.06
CA CYS A 204 5.25 -25.32 11.18
C CYS A 204 4.97 -25.08 9.70
N TRP A 205 3.75 -24.64 9.40
CA TRP A 205 3.27 -24.45 8.06
C TRP A 205 2.66 -23.05 7.92
N LYS A 206 2.74 -22.49 6.72
CA LYS A 206 2.04 -21.28 6.33
C LYS A 206 1.22 -21.59 5.09
N MET A 207 -0.06 -21.28 5.16
CA MET A 207 -0.97 -21.43 4.04
C MET A 207 -1.32 -20.05 3.51
N ASP A 208 -1.09 -19.82 2.22
CA ASP A 208 -1.47 -18.62 1.51
C ASP A 208 -2.48 -18.98 0.40
N VAL A 209 -3.65 -18.36 0.43
CA VAL A 209 -4.67 -18.45 -0.60
C VAL A 209 -4.80 -17.07 -1.24
N ASN A 210 -4.65 -17.00 -2.56
CA ASN A 210 -4.85 -15.79 -3.35
C ASN A 210 -5.88 -16.08 -4.43
N ILE A 211 -6.92 -15.25 -4.48
CA ILE A 211 -7.98 -15.30 -5.46
C ILE A 211 -7.96 -13.97 -6.19
N THR A 212 -7.68 -13.97 -7.49
CA THR A 212 -7.63 -12.76 -8.31
C THR A 212 -8.58 -12.87 -9.48
N LEU A 213 -9.49 -11.93 -9.61
CA LEU A 213 -10.28 -11.70 -10.81
C LEU A 213 -9.61 -10.57 -11.62
N ARG A 214 -9.28 -10.83 -12.87
CA ARG A 214 -8.73 -9.84 -13.80
C ARG A 214 -9.10 -10.20 -15.23
N ASN A 215 -9.54 -9.22 -16.02
CA ASN A 215 -9.93 -9.41 -17.43
C ASN A 215 -10.93 -10.57 -17.60
N ASP A 216 -11.90 -10.67 -16.70
CA ASP A 216 -12.92 -11.75 -16.66
C ASP A 216 -12.40 -13.17 -16.38
N TYR A 217 -11.12 -13.32 -16.03
CA TYR A 217 -10.54 -14.59 -15.59
C TYR A 217 -10.31 -14.61 -14.07
N TRP A 218 -10.67 -15.73 -13.47
CA TRP A 218 -10.35 -16.04 -12.09
C TRP A 218 -9.05 -16.85 -12.01
N ASP A 219 -8.08 -16.35 -11.25
CA ASP A 219 -6.85 -17.03 -10.87
C ASP A 219 -6.95 -17.41 -9.39
N TYR A 220 -6.80 -18.70 -9.11
CA TYR A 220 -6.79 -19.26 -7.76
C TYR A 220 -5.41 -19.85 -7.49
N ARG A 221 -4.73 -19.32 -6.48
CA ARG A 221 -3.44 -19.82 -6.03
C ARG A 221 -3.52 -20.22 -4.57
N ILE A 222 -3.24 -21.48 -4.30
CA ILE A 222 -3.08 -22.01 -2.96
C ILE A 222 -1.62 -22.44 -2.83
N SER A 223 -0.93 -21.91 -1.83
CA SER A 223 0.47 -22.22 -1.55
C SER A 223 0.60 -22.65 -0.10
N LEU A 224 1.27 -23.77 0.11
CA LEU A 224 1.54 -24.31 1.44
C LEU A 224 3.06 -24.38 1.61
N PHE A 225 3.57 -23.63 2.57
CA PHE A 225 4.98 -23.55 2.90
C PHE A 225 5.23 -24.26 4.22
N ASN A 226 6.30 -25.04 4.33
CA ASN A 226 6.80 -25.48 5.62
C ASN A 226 7.82 -24.45 6.12
N THR A 227 7.55 -23.84 7.27
CA THR A 227 8.35 -22.74 7.85
C THR A 227 9.45 -23.24 8.80
N LEU A 228 9.47 -24.54 9.12
CA LEU A 228 10.44 -25.15 10.03
C LEU A 228 11.37 -26.18 9.37
N LEU A 229 11.27 -26.40 8.05
CA LEU A 229 12.19 -27.28 7.35
C LEU A 229 13.64 -26.76 7.53
N PRO A 230 14.54 -27.54 8.15
CA PRO A 230 15.95 -27.17 8.25
C PRO A 230 16.55 -26.97 6.86
N ASP A 231 17.45 -26.00 6.69
CA ASP A 231 18.20 -25.81 5.44
C ASP A 231 18.93 -27.10 5.00
N ALA A 232 19.21 -28.03 5.93
CA ALA A 232 19.81 -29.34 5.67
C ALA A 232 18.94 -30.32 4.86
N LEU A 233 17.63 -30.06 4.74
CA LEU A 233 16.68 -30.88 3.94
C LEU A 233 16.22 -30.19 2.65
N ARG A 234 16.77 -29.01 2.32
CA ARG A 234 16.59 -28.44 0.97
C ARG A 234 17.36 -29.31 -0.01
N PHE A 235 16.65 -29.93 -0.94
CA PHE A 235 17.26 -30.68 -2.04
C PHE A 235 18.26 -29.77 -2.77
N GLN A 236 19.56 -29.97 -2.53
CA GLN A 236 20.61 -29.40 -3.36
C GLN A 236 20.64 -30.19 -4.67
N THR A 237 19.89 -29.73 -5.66
CA THR A 237 20.02 -30.26 -7.03
C THR A 237 21.30 -29.68 -7.65
N HIS A 238 22.45 -30.25 -7.30
CA HIS A 238 23.69 -29.98 -8.02
C HIS A 238 23.83 -31.02 -9.14
N ASP A 239 23.11 -30.81 -10.24
CA ASP A 239 23.31 -31.59 -11.45
C ASP A 239 24.09 -30.75 -12.46
N SER A 240 25.41 -30.89 -12.42
CA SER A 240 26.27 -30.56 -13.56
C SER A 240 27.49 -31.49 -13.60
N LYS A 241 27.27 -32.75 -14.00
CA LYS A 241 28.36 -33.50 -14.62
C LYS A 241 28.53 -32.99 -16.04
N ARG A 242 29.51 -32.10 -16.22
CA ARG A 242 30.11 -31.85 -17.54
C ARG A 242 30.87 -33.12 -17.94
N TYR A 243 30.43 -33.76 -19.01
CA TYR A 243 31.29 -34.62 -19.83
C TYR A 243 32.15 -33.74 -20.73
#